data_AF-A0A7S1AYP6-F1
#
_entry.id   AF-A0A7S1AYP6-F1
#
_cell.length_a   1.000
_cell.length_b   1.000
_cell.length_c   1.000
_cell.angle_alpha   90.00
_cell.angle_beta   90.00
_cell.angle_gamma   90.00
#
_symmetry.space_group_name_H-M   'P 1'
#
loop_
_entity.id
_entity.type
_entity.pdbx_description
1 polymer ?
#
loop_
_entity_poly.entity_id
_entity_poly.type
_entity_poly.pdbx_seq_one_letter_code
_entity_poly.pdbx_strand_id
1 'polypeptide(L)'
;MLGGRSGPRRYAITFGEVSILHTGSAQIGGGMRERGFSVNRLRTLAATFAEVGCNAELVMISDALPEELRTDNEAAALVLRNGVEKILGNAGAPDALWQEQESEVRYDTKYWDSRRSRTLNKRARHNVVFGDESVEPSADFRRFTVKAFSALPHLSALRTALSDRLGPEAQGLNAEGNLYFEDASGIGFHGDGERKIVVCVSLGSPSVLRFHWRLPNSSEHTFEPVDITVHHGDIYIMSEKATGFDWRSRSRVRVVHAAGSSKYIGRGLKRSLDTGTGAESATAGDR
;
A
#
# COMPACT_ATOMS: atom_id res chain seq x y z
N MET A 1 -22.17 -25.98 10.02
CA MET A 1 -22.31 -25.59 8.61
C MET A 1 -22.83 -24.16 8.53
N LEU A 2 -21.97 -23.21 8.15
CA LEU A 2 -22.36 -21.95 7.49
C LEU A 2 -21.33 -21.76 6.38
N GLY A 3 -21.61 -22.34 5.22
CA GLY A 3 -20.90 -22.03 3.98
C GLY A 3 -21.18 -20.58 3.63
N GLY A 4 -20.18 -19.71 3.79
CA GLY A 4 -20.33 -18.27 3.64
C GLY A 4 -19.21 -17.70 2.77
N ARG A 5 -19.41 -17.79 1.45
CA ARG A 5 -18.69 -17.07 0.38
C ARG A 5 -17.17 -16.92 0.61
N SER A 6 -16.40 -17.92 0.17
CA SER A 6 -14.94 -17.80 -0.01
C SER A 6 -14.61 -16.91 -1.22
N GLY A 7 -14.98 -15.64 -1.13
CA GLY A 7 -14.43 -14.63 -2.03
C GLY A 7 -12.96 -14.38 -1.69
N PRO A 8 -12.17 -13.87 -2.65
CA PRO A 8 -10.78 -13.54 -2.38
C PRO A 8 -10.69 -12.49 -1.27
N ARG A 9 -9.95 -12.84 -0.23
CA ARG A 9 -9.60 -11.97 0.89
C ARG A 9 -8.13 -11.62 0.80
N ARG A 10 -7.80 -10.38 1.14
CA ARG A 10 -6.41 -9.92 1.27
C ARG A 10 -6.27 -9.07 2.52
N TYR A 11 -5.24 -9.35 3.30
CA TYR A 11 -4.76 -8.47 4.35
C TYR A 11 -3.53 -7.74 3.85
N ALA A 12 -3.54 -6.41 3.94
CA ALA A 12 -2.36 -5.58 3.76
C ALA A 12 -2.02 -4.95 5.10
N ILE A 13 -0.85 -5.28 5.65
CA ILE A 13 -0.40 -4.77 6.94
C ILE A 13 0.77 -3.85 6.69
N THR A 14 0.52 -2.54 6.76
CA THR A 14 1.50 -1.51 6.46
C THR A 14 2.13 -0.98 7.74
N PHE A 15 3.40 -1.28 7.95
CA PHE A 15 4.22 -0.70 8.99
C PHE A 15 4.73 0.69 8.57
N GLY A 16 4.69 1.63 9.52
CA GLY A 16 5.17 3.00 9.34
C GLY A 16 5.37 3.72 10.68
N GLU A 17 6.04 4.85 10.66
CA GLU A 17 6.31 5.62 11.88
C GLU A 17 5.04 6.29 12.45
N VAL A 18 4.04 6.51 11.60
CA VAL A 18 2.72 7.03 11.94
C VAL A 18 1.65 6.12 11.35
N SER A 19 0.61 5.85 12.15
CA SER A 19 -0.58 5.09 11.74
C SER A 19 -1.87 5.86 11.98
N ILE A 20 -2.79 5.80 11.02
CA ILE A 20 -4.12 6.40 11.00
C ILE A 20 -5.13 5.42 10.37
N LEU A 21 -6.41 5.47 10.75
CA LEU A 21 -7.44 4.69 10.02
C LEU A 21 -8.05 5.45 8.84
N HIS A 22 -8.12 6.77 8.94
CA HIS A 22 -8.75 7.61 7.94
C HIS A 22 -8.09 8.98 7.95
N THR A 23 -8.09 9.66 6.79
CA THR A 23 -7.57 11.03 6.71
C THR A 23 -8.34 11.94 7.67
N GLY A 24 -7.61 12.58 8.59
CA GLY A 24 -8.17 13.45 9.62
C GLY A 24 -8.57 12.77 10.93
N SER A 25 -8.34 11.45 11.07
CA SER A 25 -8.43 10.75 12.35
C SER A 25 -7.21 11.01 13.24
N ALA A 26 -7.29 10.57 14.51
CA ALA A 26 -6.14 10.59 15.42
C ALA A 26 -4.96 9.79 14.85
N GLN A 27 -3.74 10.24 15.16
CA GLN A 27 -2.49 9.61 14.75
C GLN A 27 -1.89 8.82 15.93
N ILE A 28 -1.26 7.70 15.62
CA ILE A 28 -0.45 6.92 16.57
C ILE A 28 0.98 6.89 16.06
N GLY A 29 1.94 7.14 16.96
CA GLY A 29 3.38 7.19 16.67
C GLY A 29 4.04 8.50 17.13
N GLY A 30 5.36 8.55 17.00
CA GLY A 30 6.18 9.71 17.43
C GLY A 30 6.15 10.90 16.45
N GLY A 31 5.31 10.85 15.42
CA GLY A 31 5.30 11.80 14.31
C GLY A 31 6.14 11.35 13.12
N MET A 32 5.98 12.04 11.99
CA MET A 32 6.70 11.75 10.76
C MET A 32 8.21 11.95 10.96
N ARG A 33 9.02 11.01 10.49
CA ARG A 33 10.48 11.10 10.63
C ARG A 33 11.07 12.16 9.71
N GLU A 34 12.31 12.54 9.98
CA GLU A 34 13.07 13.44 9.10
C GLU A 34 13.30 12.80 7.72
N ARG A 35 13.59 11.49 7.69
CA ARG A 35 13.87 10.71 6.48
C ARG A 35 13.22 9.33 6.52
N GLY A 36 12.83 8.81 5.36
CA GLY A 36 12.47 7.42 5.11
C GLY A 36 13.56 6.66 4.36
N PHE A 37 13.20 5.53 3.74
CA PHE A 37 14.15 4.74 2.94
C PHE A 37 14.57 5.51 1.67
N SER A 38 15.87 5.68 1.44
CA SER A 38 16.35 6.17 0.15
C SER A 38 16.37 5.06 -0.90
N VAL A 39 16.38 5.41 -2.18
CA VAL A 39 16.51 4.42 -3.26
C VAL A 39 17.84 3.67 -3.16
N ASN A 40 18.93 4.36 -2.81
CA ASN A 40 20.21 3.70 -2.54
C ASN A 40 20.11 2.69 -1.39
N ARG A 41 19.39 3.02 -0.30
CA ARG A 41 19.15 2.08 0.80
C ARG A 41 18.37 0.85 0.32
N LEU A 42 17.36 1.03 -0.53
CA LEU A 42 16.63 -0.10 -1.13
C LEU A 42 17.52 -0.96 -2.02
N ARG A 43 18.45 -0.38 -2.80
CA ARG A 43 19.45 -1.14 -3.56
C ARG A 43 20.33 -2.00 -2.66
N THR A 44 20.82 -1.43 -1.57
CA THR A 44 21.62 -2.19 -0.58
C THR A 44 20.82 -3.34 0.02
N LEU A 45 19.57 -3.08 0.43
CA LEU A 45 18.69 -4.13 0.98
C LEU A 45 18.42 -5.23 -0.05
N ALA A 46 18.14 -4.87 -1.30
CA ALA A 46 17.92 -5.83 -2.37
C ALA A 46 19.13 -6.76 -2.55
N ALA A 47 20.35 -6.21 -2.55
CA ALA A 47 21.58 -6.99 -2.64
C ALA A 47 21.75 -7.93 -1.42
N THR A 48 21.58 -7.42 -0.20
CA THR A 48 21.67 -8.23 1.03
C THR A 48 20.64 -9.37 1.05
N PHE A 49 19.41 -9.13 0.60
CA PHE A 49 18.40 -10.18 0.54
C PHE A 49 18.67 -11.20 -0.57
N ALA A 50 19.22 -10.77 -1.70
CA ALA A 50 19.64 -11.67 -2.78
C ALA A 50 20.77 -12.63 -2.32
N GLU A 51 21.73 -12.15 -1.51
CA GLU A 51 22.81 -12.97 -0.95
C GLU A 51 22.30 -14.14 -0.08
N VAL A 52 21.14 -13.96 0.57
CA VAL A 52 20.48 -15.01 1.37
C VAL A 52 19.40 -15.77 0.60
N GLY A 53 19.39 -15.67 -0.73
CA GLY A 53 18.49 -16.43 -1.60
C GLY A 53 17.03 -15.95 -1.58
N CYS A 54 16.75 -14.73 -1.13
CA CYS A 54 15.45 -14.10 -1.30
C CYS A 54 15.36 -13.47 -2.70
N ASN A 55 14.27 -13.72 -3.43
CA ASN A 55 14.00 -12.99 -4.67
C ASN A 55 13.56 -11.56 -4.33
N ALA A 56 14.50 -10.62 -4.51
CA ALA A 56 14.35 -9.21 -4.18
C ALA A 56 14.30 -8.37 -5.48
N GLU A 57 13.11 -7.87 -5.82
CA GLU A 57 12.82 -7.12 -7.03
C GLU A 57 12.79 -5.61 -6.73
N LEU A 58 13.77 -4.85 -7.21
CA LEU A 58 13.75 -3.40 -7.13
C LEU A 58 13.06 -2.79 -8.35
N VAL A 59 11.88 -2.24 -8.16
CA VAL A 59 11.10 -1.58 -9.21
C VAL A 59 11.34 -0.07 -9.15
N MET A 60 11.96 0.47 -10.19
CA MET A 60 12.23 1.91 -10.33
C MET A 60 10.98 2.64 -10.83
N ILE A 61 10.26 3.29 -9.92
CA ILE A 61 9.02 4.02 -10.21
C ILE A 61 9.34 5.30 -11.01
N SER A 62 10.51 5.90 -10.78
CA SER A 62 10.99 7.07 -11.52
C SER A 62 11.27 6.80 -13.00
N ASP A 63 11.37 5.54 -13.44
CA ASP A 63 11.61 5.23 -14.86
C ASP A 63 10.42 5.62 -15.76
N ALA A 64 9.22 5.77 -15.18
CA ALA A 64 8.05 6.31 -15.87
C ALA A 64 8.09 7.85 -16.05
N LEU A 65 9.06 8.55 -15.45
CA LEU A 65 9.28 9.98 -15.69
C LEU A 65 10.24 10.21 -16.87
N PRO A 66 10.11 11.35 -17.57
CA PRO A 66 11.17 11.91 -18.40
C PRO A 66 12.47 12.07 -17.61
N GLU A 67 13.62 11.87 -18.26
CA GLU A 67 14.94 11.85 -17.62
C GLU A 67 15.22 13.13 -16.83
N GLU A 68 14.84 14.28 -17.38
CA GLU A 68 15.00 15.60 -16.77
C GLU A 68 14.24 15.77 -15.44
N LEU A 69 13.21 14.95 -15.18
CA LEU A 69 12.46 14.97 -13.92
C LEU A 69 12.94 13.93 -12.91
N ARG A 70 13.78 12.97 -13.30
CA ARG A 70 14.15 11.83 -12.43
C ARG A 70 15.06 12.22 -11.29
N THR A 71 16.03 13.11 -11.52
CA THR A 71 17.04 13.49 -10.51
C THR A 71 16.40 13.99 -9.21
N ASP A 72 15.36 14.84 -9.31
CA ASP A 72 14.66 15.40 -8.14
C ASP A 72 13.51 14.53 -7.63
N ASN A 73 13.20 13.43 -8.33
CA ASN A 73 12.03 12.59 -8.07
C ASN A 73 12.39 11.09 -8.09
N GLU A 74 13.60 10.74 -7.67
CA GLU A 74 14.03 9.34 -7.60
C GLU A 74 13.10 8.57 -6.66
N ALA A 75 12.46 7.52 -7.18
CA ALA A 75 11.47 6.74 -6.45
C ALA A 75 11.55 5.27 -6.84
N ALA A 76 11.50 4.38 -5.86
CA ALA A 76 11.52 2.95 -6.08
C ALA A 76 10.71 2.22 -5.02
N ALA A 77 10.29 1.00 -5.35
CA ALA A 77 9.76 0.05 -4.40
C ALA A 77 10.56 -1.26 -4.50
N LEU A 78 10.97 -1.80 -3.36
CA LEU A 78 11.60 -3.11 -3.26
C LEU A 78 10.54 -4.14 -2.87
N VAL A 79 10.41 -5.21 -3.66
CA VAL A 79 9.53 -6.34 -3.36
C VAL A 79 10.38 -7.55 -2.98
N LEU A 80 10.15 -8.09 -1.80
CA LEU A 80 10.73 -9.34 -1.33
C LEU A 80 9.68 -10.44 -1.53
N ARG A 81 9.90 -11.32 -2.51
CA ARG A 81 9.01 -12.45 -2.76
C ARG A 81 9.10 -13.47 -1.64
N ASN A 82 7.95 -13.90 -1.12
CA ASN A 82 7.86 -14.67 0.12
C ASN A 82 8.67 -14.00 1.27
N GLY A 83 8.72 -12.67 1.29
CA GLY A 83 9.54 -11.89 2.22
C GLY A 83 9.27 -12.23 3.69
N VAL A 84 8.03 -12.56 4.05
CA VAL A 84 7.68 -12.99 5.42
C VAL A 84 8.45 -14.24 5.83
N GLU A 85 8.45 -15.28 4.99
CA GLU A 85 9.21 -16.51 5.24
C GLU A 85 10.70 -16.17 5.40
N LYS A 86 11.26 -15.35 4.49
CA LYS A 86 12.69 -15.06 4.47
C LYS A 86 13.14 -14.23 5.67
N ILE A 87 12.33 -13.26 6.10
CA ILE A 87 12.63 -12.42 7.26
C ILE A 87 12.55 -13.22 8.56
N LEU A 88 11.56 -14.11 8.68
CA LEU A 88 11.35 -14.93 9.88
C LEU A 88 12.10 -16.27 9.88
N GLY A 89 12.67 -16.69 8.74
CA GLY A 89 13.32 -17.99 8.58
C GLY A 89 12.36 -19.18 8.72
N ASN A 90 11.07 -19.01 8.41
CA ASN A 90 10.05 -20.02 8.63
C ASN A 90 9.03 -20.04 7.47
N ALA A 91 8.97 -21.15 6.74
CA ALA A 91 8.08 -21.36 5.59
C ALA A 91 6.59 -21.30 5.95
N GLY A 92 6.21 -21.65 7.18
CA GLY A 92 4.82 -21.57 7.65
C GLY A 92 4.41 -20.19 8.19
N ALA A 93 5.34 -19.23 8.25
CA ALA A 93 5.05 -17.92 8.85
C ALA A 93 4.01 -17.08 8.08
N PRO A 94 3.97 -17.07 6.74
CA PRO A 94 2.92 -16.38 5.99
C PRO A 94 1.51 -16.85 6.35
N ASP A 95 1.30 -18.17 6.42
CA ASP A 95 0.01 -18.78 6.79
C ASP A 95 -0.32 -18.54 8.26
N ALA A 96 0.66 -18.62 9.16
CA ALA A 96 0.45 -18.34 10.58
C ALA A 96 0.00 -16.89 10.81
N LEU A 97 0.62 -15.92 10.12
CA LEU A 97 0.19 -14.52 10.15
C LEU A 97 -1.22 -14.35 9.58
N TRP A 98 -1.53 -15.01 8.47
CA TRP A 98 -2.89 -14.98 7.92
C TRP A 98 -3.91 -15.47 8.93
N GLN A 99 -3.68 -16.63 9.56
CA GLN A 99 -4.57 -17.22 10.54
C GLN A 99 -4.74 -16.30 11.75
N GLU A 100 -3.65 -15.69 12.23
CA GLU A 100 -3.71 -14.70 13.32
C GLU A 100 -4.57 -13.48 12.97
N GLN A 101 -4.49 -12.97 11.74
CA GLN A 101 -5.38 -11.88 11.30
C GLN A 101 -6.85 -12.32 11.21
N GLU A 102 -7.11 -13.58 10.86
CA GLU A 102 -8.46 -14.11 10.72
C GLU A 102 -9.11 -14.44 12.07
N SER A 103 -8.36 -14.99 13.03
CA SER A 103 -8.90 -15.42 14.33
C SER A 103 -8.85 -14.35 15.41
N GLU A 104 -7.80 -13.52 15.44
CA GLU A 104 -7.52 -12.64 16.59
C GLU A 104 -7.86 -11.16 16.36
N VAL A 105 -8.04 -10.74 15.10
CA VAL A 105 -8.14 -9.33 14.73
C VAL A 105 -9.54 -8.95 14.30
N ARG A 106 -10.16 -8.05 15.07
CA ARG A 106 -11.42 -7.40 14.69
C ARG A 106 -11.14 -6.11 13.93
N TYR A 107 -11.48 -6.11 12.63
CA TYR A 107 -11.37 -4.92 11.79
C TYR A 107 -12.58 -4.00 11.95
N ASP A 108 -12.34 -2.69 12.00
CA ASP A 108 -13.41 -1.69 12.06
C ASP A 108 -14.14 -1.60 10.72
N THR A 109 -15.46 -1.84 10.75
CA THR A 109 -16.34 -1.77 9.57
C THR A 109 -17.02 -0.41 9.40
N LYS A 110 -16.80 0.52 10.34
CA LYS A 110 -17.35 1.87 10.35
C LYS A 110 -16.26 2.91 10.58
N TYR A 111 -16.57 4.17 10.28
CA TYR A 111 -15.71 5.31 10.57
C TYR A 111 -16.55 6.57 10.82
N TRP A 112 -16.01 7.52 11.59
CA TRP A 112 -16.56 8.86 11.71
C TRP A 112 -16.21 9.72 10.48
N ASP A 113 -17.23 10.21 9.77
CA ASP A 113 -17.06 11.18 8.68
C ASP A 113 -17.19 12.60 9.24
N SER A 114 -16.07 13.32 9.34
CA SER A 114 -16.03 14.69 9.88
C SER A 114 -16.74 15.72 9.00
N ARG A 115 -16.84 15.49 7.68
CA ARG A 115 -17.49 16.41 6.75
C ARG A 115 -19.02 16.32 6.86
N ARG A 116 -19.52 15.11 7.11
CA ARG A 116 -20.95 14.82 7.25
C ARG A 116 -21.42 14.73 8.69
N SER A 117 -20.50 14.86 9.65
CA SER A 117 -20.73 14.78 11.10
C SER A 117 -21.54 13.54 11.50
N ARG A 118 -21.22 12.38 10.93
CA ARG A 118 -21.90 11.11 11.25
C ARG A 118 -21.02 9.89 11.00
N THR A 119 -21.33 8.79 11.69
CA THR A 119 -20.70 7.50 11.45
C THR A 119 -21.22 6.85 10.16
N LEU A 120 -20.32 6.34 9.33
CA LEU A 120 -20.62 5.68 8.05
C LEU A 120 -20.00 4.28 7.99
N ASN A 121 -20.58 3.42 7.16
CA ASN A 121 -20.02 2.09 6.88
C ASN A 121 -18.85 2.18 5.88
N LYS A 122 -17.81 1.39 6.11
CA LYS A 122 -16.70 1.21 5.17
C LYS A 122 -17.11 0.20 4.10
N ARG A 123 -17.20 0.68 2.86
CA ARG A 123 -17.62 -0.14 1.71
C ARG A 123 -16.47 -0.66 0.86
N ALA A 124 -15.27 -0.13 1.07
CA ALA A 124 -14.13 -0.38 0.18
C ALA A 124 -13.11 -1.38 0.76
N ARG A 125 -12.99 -1.39 2.09
CA ARG A 125 -12.08 -2.21 2.90
C ARG A 125 -12.37 -1.95 4.38
N HIS A 126 -12.09 -2.90 5.24
CA HIS A 126 -12.09 -2.69 6.69
C HIS A 126 -10.67 -2.41 7.16
N ASN A 127 -10.48 -1.70 8.26
CA ASN A 127 -9.14 -1.38 8.76
C ASN A 127 -9.04 -1.39 10.28
N VAL A 128 -7.82 -1.51 10.79
CA VAL A 128 -7.45 -1.54 12.21
C VAL A 128 -6.04 -0.97 12.36
N VAL A 129 -5.70 -0.41 13.52
CA VAL A 129 -4.32 -0.02 13.85
C VAL A 129 -3.72 -1.05 14.80
N PHE A 130 -2.45 -1.35 14.61
CA PHE A 130 -1.63 -2.13 15.54
C PHE A 130 -0.64 -1.21 16.24
N GLY A 131 -0.62 -1.29 17.57
CA GLY A 131 0.20 -0.43 18.43
C GLY A 131 0.65 -1.20 19.67
N ASP A 132 1.25 -0.50 20.63
CA ASP A 132 1.79 -1.15 21.84
C ASP A 132 0.68 -1.50 22.85
N GLU A 133 -0.41 -0.73 22.88
CA GLU A 133 -1.54 -0.92 23.78
C GLU A 133 -2.85 -1.10 23.02
N SER A 134 -3.76 -1.91 23.57
CA SER A 134 -5.08 -2.13 22.99
C SER A 134 -6.04 -1.01 23.35
N VAL A 135 -6.81 -0.56 22.37
CA VAL A 135 -7.83 0.49 22.54
C VAL A 135 -9.11 0.05 21.83
N GLU A 136 -10.21 0.04 22.57
CA GLU A 136 -11.53 -0.20 21.99
C GLU A 136 -12.08 1.05 21.27
N PRO A 137 -12.79 0.87 20.15
CA PRO A 137 -13.37 1.98 19.42
C PRO A 137 -14.45 2.67 20.26
N SER A 138 -14.64 3.97 20.07
CA SER A 138 -15.82 4.65 20.62
C SER A 138 -17.08 4.23 19.84
N ALA A 139 -18.25 4.36 20.47
CA ALA A 139 -19.52 3.98 19.84
C ALA A 139 -19.76 4.69 18.49
N ASP A 140 -19.23 5.90 18.32
CA ASP A 140 -19.34 6.72 17.11
C ASP A 140 -18.13 6.60 16.15
N PHE A 141 -17.12 5.80 16.51
CA PHE A 141 -15.87 5.60 15.77
C PHE A 141 -15.00 6.86 15.59
N ARG A 142 -15.12 7.86 16.48
CA ARG A 142 -14.13 8.95 16.57
C ARG A 142 -12.80 8.45 17.15
N ARG A 143 -12.88 7.54 18.13
CA ARG A 143 -11.77 6.69 18.55
C ARG A 143 -11.90 5.37 17.84
N PHE A 144 -10.80 4.91 17.26
CA PHE A 144 -10.76 3.68 16.50
C PHE A 144 -10.11 2.53 17.29
N THR A 145 -10.24 1.32 16.76
CA THR A 145 -9.63 0.13 17.35
C THR A 145 -8.11 0.16 17.18
N VAL A 146 -7.39 -0.03 18.29
CA VAL A 146 -5.97 -0.37 18.31
C VAL A 146 -5.84 -1.77 18.89
N LYS A 147 -5.20 -2.69 18.18
CA LYS A 147 -4.89 -4.03 18.68
C LYS A 147 -3.41 -4.06 19.09
N ALA A 148 -3.13 -4.43 20.33
CA ALA A 148 -1.75 -4.50 20.82
C ALA A 148 -0.94 -5.57 20.08
N PHE A 149 0.30 -5.27 19.72
CA PHE A 149 1.24 -6.26 19.17
C PHE A 149 1.49 -7.41 20.15
N SER A 150 1.50 -7.14 21.47
CA SER A 150 1.67 -8.18 22.50
C SER A 150 0.57 -9.26 22.49
N ALA A 151 -0.58 -8.97 21.88
CA ALA A 151 -1.68 -9.91 21.70
C ALA A 151 -1.65 -10.64 20.32
N LEU A 152 -0.61 -10.40 19.51
CA LEU A 152 -0.44 -10.91 18.15
C LEU A 152 0.99 -11.46 17.98
N PRO A 153 1.29 -12.66 18.49
CA PRO A 153 2.66 -13.18 18.54
C PRO A 153 3.36 -13.25 17.18
N HIS A 154 2.66 -13.60 16.10
CA HIS A 154 3.26 -13.69 14.77
C HIS A 154 3.54 -12.30 14.19
N LEU A 155 2.59 -11.38 14.30
CA LEU A 155 2.79 -10.00 13.84
C LEU A 155 3.87 -9.28 14.66
N SER A 156 3.91 -9.51 15.97
CA SER A 156 4.94 -8.96 16.85
C SER A 156 6.32 -9.51 16.50
N ALA A 157 6.45 -10.81 16.25
CA ALA A 157 7.71 -11.39 15.80
C ALA A 157 8.17 -10.80 14.46
N LEU A 158 7.24 -10.61 13.52
CA LEU A 158 7.56 -9.96 12.25
C LEU A 158 8.00 -8.50 12.44
N ARG A 159 7.31 -7.72 13.29
CA ARG A 159 7.70 -6.34 13.61
C ARG A 159 9.14 -6.25 14.09
N THR A 160 9.53 -7.11 15.03
CA THR A 160 10.90 -7.18 15.56
C THR A 160 11.89 -7.57 14.47
N ALA A 161 11.58 -8.62 13.70
CA ALA A 161 12.47 -9.07 12.63
C ALA A 161 12.64 -8.02 11.52
N LEU A 162 11.61 -7.23 11.21
CA LEU A 162 11.72 -6.09 10.29
C LEU A 162 12.71 -5.04 10.81
N SER A 163 12.65 -4.71 12.10
CA SER A 163 13.62 -3.79 12.72
C SER A 163 15.06 -4.31 12.60
N ASP A 164 15.27 -5.60 12.86
CA ASP A 164 16.60 -6.23 12.82
C ASP A 164 17.16 -6.31 11.40
N ARG A 165 16.31 -6.65 10.42
CA ARG A 165 16.73 -6.91 9.02
C ARG A 165 16.81 -5.65 8.17
N LEU A 166 15.94 -4.66 8.41
CA LEU A 166 15.89 -3.46 7.58
C LEU A 166 16.69 -2.29 8.17
N GLY A 167 17.00 -2.35 9.47
CA GLY A 167 17.82 -1.36 10.17
C GLY A 167 17.02 -0.23 10.83
N PRO A 168 17.69 0.90 11.15
CA PRO A 168 17.12 1.97 11.98
C PRO A 168 15.79 2.54 11.48
N GLU A 169 15.59 2.59 10.16
CA GLU A 169 14.34 3.05 9.54
C GLU A 169 13.14 2.20 9.97
N ALA A 170 13.32 0.91 10.27
CA ALA A 170 12.24 -0.01 10.63
C ALA A 170 12.07 -0.23 12.14
N GLN A 171 12.77 0.51 13.00
CA GLN A 171 12.66 0.39 14.44
C GLN A 171 11.37 1.03 14.97
N GLY A 172 10.67 0.37 15.90
CA GLY A 172 9.56 0.99 16.64
C GLY A 172 8.36 1.42 15.78
N LEU A 173 8.17 0.82 14.60
CA LEU A 173 7.04 1.15 13.72
C LEU A 173 5.70 0.71 14.33
N ASN A 174 4.64 1.47 14.10
CA ASN A 174 3.27 1.00 14.26
C ASN A 174 2.82 0.34 12.95
N ALA A 175 1.59 -0.21 12.89
CA ALA A 175 1.07 -0.71 11.63
C ALA A 175 -0.42 -0.44 11.42
N GLU A 176 -0.81 -0.35 10.15
CA GLU A 176 -2.20 -0.30 9.71
C GLU A 176 -2.56 -1.60 9.00
N GLY A 177 -3.54 -2.32 9.55
CA GLY A 177 -4.15 -3.45 8.88
C GLY A 177 -5.28 -2.98 7.97
N ASN A 178 -5.28 -3.42 6.72
CA ASN A 178 -6.40 -3.25 5.79
C ASN A 178 -6.88 -4.62 5.29
N LEU A 179 -8.14 -4.94 5.57
CA LEU A 179 -8.82 -6.12 5.05
C LEU A 179 -9.65 -5.75 3.82
N TYR A 180 -9.21 -6.24 2.66
CA TYR A 180 -9.93 -6.24 1.40
C TYR A 180 -10.76 -7.54 1.38
N PHE A 181 -12.05 -7.41 1.70
CA PHE A 181 -12.92 -8.55 2.04
C PHE A 181 -13.64 -9.16 0.83
N GLU A 182 -13.51 -8.57 -0.35
CA GLU A 182 -14.13 -9.02 -1.60
C GLU A 182 -13.39 -8.46 -2.82
N ASP A 183 -13.62 -9.04 -4.00
CA ASP A 183 -13.02 -8.63 -5.29
C ASP A 183 -13.16 -7.15 -5.61
N ALA A 184 -14.30 -6.56 -5.26
CA ALA A 184 -14.59 -5.16 -5.55
C ALA A 184 -13.82 -4.20 -4.63
N SER A 185 -13.14 -4.69 -3.59
CA SER A 185 -12.42 -3.88 -2.60
C SER A 185 -11.24 -3.11 -3.23
N GLY A 186 -10.83 -2.03 -2.57
CA GLY A 186 -9.67 -1.26 -3.02
C GLY A 186 -9.46 0.07 -2.31
N ILE A 187 -8.43 0.77 -2.75
CA ILE A 187 -8.06 2.12 -2.33
C ILE A 187 -7.63 2.92 -3.55
N GLY A 188 -8.21 4.12 -3.71
CA GLY A 188 -7.93 4.99 -4.85
C GLY A 188 -6.59 5.71 -4.71
N PHE A 189 -6.20 6.44 -5.75
CA PHE A 189 -4.91 7.13 -5.80
C PHE A 189 -4.73 8.15 -4.68
N HIS A 190 -3.70 7.93 -3.87
CA HIS A 190 -3.30 8.75 -2.72
C HIS A 190 -1.78 8.68 -2.53
N GLY A 191 -1.28 9.46 -1.58
CA GLY A 191 0.02 9.21 -0.96
C GLY A 191 -0.15 9.19 0.55
N ASP A 192 0.85 8.65 1.23
CA ASP A 192 0.87 8.49 2.68
C ASP A 192 1.42 9.76 3.32
N GLY A 193 0.61 10.82 3.36
CA GLY A 193 1.04 12.16 3.75
C GLY A 193 1.45 12.31 5.22
N GLU A 194 1.19 11.30 6.04
CA GLU A 194 1.52 11.23 7.45
C GLU A 194 2.86 10.51 7.74
N ARG A 195 3.48 9.85 6.75
CA ARG A 195 4.67 9.01 6.95
C ARG A 195 5.61 8.99 5.75
N LYS A 196 6.88 8.70 6.01
CA LYS A 196 7.93 8.49 5.02
C LYS A 196 8.43 7.04 4.99
N ILE A 197 8.06 6.21 5.97
CA ILE A 197 8.37 4.79 6.01
C ILE A 197 7.12 4.00 5.72
N VAL A 198 7.20 3.16 4.68
CA VAL A 198 6.17 2.20 4.30
C VAL A 198 6.85 0.86 4.06
N VAL A 199 6.56 -0.10 4.94
CA VAL A 199 6.89 -1.52 4.79
C VAL A 199 5.58 -2.28 4.89
N CYS A 200 5.13 -2.92 3.82
CA CYS A 200 3.83 -3.57 3.80
C CYS A 200 3.93 -5.05 3.52
N VAL A 201 3.21 -5.83 4.31
CA VAL A 201 3.04 -7.26 4.16
C VAL A 201 1.73 -7.53 3.44
N SER A 202 1.78 -8.38 2.41
CA SER A 202 0.60 -8.82 1.67
C SER A 202 0.29 -10.27 2.02
N LEU A 203 -0.90 -10.55 2.52
CA LEU A 203 -1.35 -11.92 2.83
C LEU A 203 -2.64 -12.22 2.09
N GLY A 204 -2.71 -13.43 1.53
CA GLY A 204 -3.85 -13.99 0.80
C GLY A 204 -3.87 -13.64 -0.68
N SER A 205 -5.03 -13.19 -1.15
CA SER A 205 -5.28 -13.00 -2.58
C SER A 205 -4.31 -11.96 -3.17
N PRO A 206 -3.83 -12.17 -4.41
CA PRO A 206 -2.93 -11.23 -5.06
C PRO A 206 -3.60 -9.88 -5.30
N SER A 207 -2.80 -8.82 -5.36
CA SER A 207 -3.27 -7.48 -5.68
C SER A 207 -2.25 -6.73 -6.51
N VAL A 208 -2.72 -5.81 -7.35
CA VAL A 208 -1.86 -4.83 -8.02
C VAL A 208 -1.78 -3.58 -7.16
N LEU A 209 -0.55 -3.10 -6.95
CA LEU A 209 -0.22 -1.76 -6.49
C LEU A 209 0.20 -0.95 -7.71
N ARG A 210 -0.58 0.08 -8.05
CA ARG A 210 -0.36 0.92 -9.23
C ARG A 210 0.13 2.30 -8.81
N PHE A 211 1.24 2.73 -9.39
CA PHE A 211 1.80 4.07 -9.21
C PHE A 211 1.52 4.94 -10.43
N HIS A 212 1.26 6.22 -10.20
CA HIS A 212 1.25 7.26 -11.23
C HIS A 212 1.97 8.51 -10.75
N TRP A 213 2.52 9.22 -11.72
CA TRP A 213 3.09 10.55 -11.54
C TRP A 213 2.08 11.64 -11.91
N ARG A 214 2.08 12.71 -11.11
CA ARG A 214 1.29 13.93 -11.31
C ARG A 214 2.23 15.12 -11.41
N LEU A 215 2.09 15.88 -12.49
CA LEU A 215 2.86 17.11 -12.69
C LEU A 215 2.42 18.24 -11.74
N PRO A 216 3.24 19.30 -11.59
CA PRO A 216 2.86 20.50 -10.85
C PRO A 216 1.50 21.03 -11.30
N ASN A 217 0.68 21.40 -10.33
CA ASN A 217 -0.66 21.96 -10.47
C ASN A 217 -1.67 21.07 -11.20
N SER A 218 -1.34 19.80 -11.45
CA SER A 218 -2.21 18.81 -12.10
C SER A 218 -2.71 17.74 -11.12
N SER A 219 -3.86 17.13 -11.44
CA SER A 219 -4.34 15.90 -10.81
C SER A 219 -4.35 14.71 -11.79
N GLU A 220 -3.98 14.95 -13.05
CA GLU A 220 -3.98 13.97 -14.13
C GLU A 220 -2.83 12.97 -13.94
N HIS A 221 -3.06 11.73 -14.38
CA HIS A 221 -2.05 10.71 -14.48
C HIS A 221 -1.36 10.86 -15.83
N THR A 222 -0.33 11.71 -15.88
CA THR A 222 0.26 12.17 -17.15
C THR A 222 1.09 11.11 -17.85
N PHE A 223 1.71 10.20 -17.09
CA PHE A 223 2.62 9.19 -17.59
C PHE A 223 2.06 7.79 -17.37
N GLU A 224 2.63 6.82 -18.11
CA GLU A 224 2.29 5.41 -17.99
C GLU A 224 2.38 4.93 -16.52
N PRO A 225 1.44 4.07 -16.07
CA PRO A 225 1.49 3.53 -14.73
C PRO A 225 2.69 2.59 -14.55
N VAL A 226 3.16 2.50 -13.31
CA VAL A 226 4.04 1.42 -12.87
C VAL A 226 3.24 0.48 -11.99
N ASP A 227 3.10 -0.77 -12.40
CA ASP A 227 2.33 -1.79 -11.70
C ASP A 227 3.24 -2.78 -10.99
N ILE A 228 2.93 -3.06 -9.73
CA ILE A 228 3.59 -4.07 -8.91
C ILE A 228 2.53 -5.05 -8.42
N THR A 229 2.63 -6.30 -8.87
CA THR A 229 1.77 -7.37 -8.34
C THR A 229 2.38 -7.94 -7.07
N VAL A 230 1.61 -8.03 -6.00
CA VAL A 230 2.01 -8.61 -4.71
C VAL A 230 1.15 -9.82 -4.39
N HIS A 231 1.78 -10.87 -3.87
CA HIS A 231 1.16 -12.16 -3.55
C HIS A 231 1.13 -12.40 -2.04
N HIS A 232 0.57 -13.54 -1.63
CA HIS A 232 0.63 -14.01 -0.26
C HIS A 232 2.09 -14.13 0.21
N GLY A 233 2.42 -13.57 1.37
CA GLY A 233 3.75 -13.65 1.99
C GLY A 233 4.76 -12.62 1.45
N ASP A 234 4.41 -11.87 0.40
CA ASP A 234 5.29 -10.82 -0.14
C ASP A 234 5.37 -9.63 0.82
N ILE A 235 6.54 -9.00 0.85
CA ILE A 235 6.77 -7.72 1.53
C ILE A 235 7.19 -6.70 0.49
N TYR A 236 6.61 -5.51 0.51
CA TYR A 236 7.12 -4.38 -0.27
C TYR A 236 7.56 -3.23 0.63
N ILE A 237 8.64 -2.57 0.23
CA ILE A 237 9.23 -1.42 0.93
C ILE A 237 9.30 -0.28 -0.07
N MET A 238 8.70 0.86 0.27
CA MET A 238 8.73 2.05 -0.58
C MET A 238 9.90 2.95 -0.19
N SER A 239 10.54 3.58 -1.18
CA SER A 239 11.40 4.73 -0.90
C SER A 239 10.54 5.88 -0.38
N GLU A 240 11.16 6.83 0.33
CA GLU A 240 10.48 8.02 0.87
C GLU A 240 9.64 8.71 -0.21
N LYS A 241 10.21 8.93 -1.40
CA LYS A 241 9.44 9.54 -2.50
C LYS A 241 8.25 8.67 -2.92
N ALA A 242 8.44 7.35 -3.03
CA ALA A 242 7.42 6.41 -3.46
C ALA A 242 6.22 6.30 -2.50
N THR A 243 6.38 6.61 -1.21
CA THR A 243 5.23 6.71 -0.28
C THR A 243 4.24 7.78 -0.72
N GLY A 244 4.70 8.77 -1.49
CA GLY A 244 3.92 9.93 -1.87
C GLY A 244 3.64 10.85 -0.69
N PHE A 245 4.49 10.90 0.35
CA PHE A 245 4.29 11.79 1.50
C PHE A 245 4.03 13.26 1.10
N ASP A 246 4.59 13.70 -0.03
CA ASP A 246 4.43 15.05 -0.58
C ASP A 246 3.29 15.19 -1.60
N TRP A 247 2.39 14.21 -1.73
CA TRP A 247 1.33 14.20 -2.76
C TRP A 247 0.35 15.38 -2.68
N ARG A 248 0.26 16.04 -1.51
CA ARG A 248 -0.56 17.24 -1.30
C ARG A 248 0.13 18.53 -1.77
N SER A 249 1.44 18.52 -1.97
CA SER A 249 2.24 19.67 -2.44
C SER A 249 2.05 19.91 -3.93
N ARG A 250 0.92 20.55 -4.29
CA ARG A 250 0.50 20.71 -5.70
C ARG A 250 1.53 21.37 -6.60
N SER A 251 2.42 22.21 -6.10
CA SER A 251 3.49 22.86 -6.87
C SER A 251 4.63 21.92 -7.29
N ARG A 252 4.64 20.65 -6.85
CA ARG A 252 5.73 19.68 -7.11
C ARG A 252 5.28 18.55 -8.03
N VAL A 253 6.27 17.89 -8.65
CA VAL A 253 6.10 16.56 -9.23
C VAL A 253 5.85 15.58 -8.09
N ARG A 254 4.81 14.75 -8.22
CA ARG A 254 4.31 13.90 -7.14
C ARG A 254 4.00 12.52 -7.65
N VAL A 255 4.28 11.53 -6.83
CA VAL A 255 3.83 10.16 -7.06
C VAL A 255 2.63 9.87 -6.17
N VAL A 256 1.67 9.13 -6.72
CA VAL A 256 0.51 8.61 -6.00
C VAL A 256 0.36 7.12 -6.31
N HIS A 257 -0.24 6.37 -5.39
CA HIS A 257 -0.47 4.95 -5.57
C HIS A 257 -1.90 4.54 -5.20
N ALA A 258 -2.36 3.45 -5.81
CA ALA A 258 -3.67 2.84 -5.59
C ALA A 258 -3.53 1.31 -5.56
N ALA A 259 -4.48 0.61 -4.95
CA ALA A 259 -4.47 -0.84 -4.91
C ALA A 259 -5.88 -1.45 -4.95
N GLY A 260 -5.96 -2.71 -5.37
CA GLY A 260 -7.19 -3.49 -5.41
C GLY A 260 -7.86 -3.46 -6.79
N SER A 261 -9.20 -3.48 -6.81
CA SER A 261 -9.97 -3.71 -8.03
C SER A 261 -9.82 -2.60 -9.09
N SER A 262 -10.16 -2.94 -10.33
CA SER A 262 -10.14 -2.02 -11.48
C SER A 262 -10.94 -0.73 -11.25
N LYS A 263 -11.99 -0.78 -10.41
CA LYS A 263 -12.75 0.39 -9.95
C LYS A 263 -11.91 1.45 -9.24
N TYR A 264 -10.78 1.05 -8.63
CA TYR A 264 -9.87 1.93 -7.90
C TYR A 264 -8.62 2.26 -8.72
N ILE A 265 -7.96 1.25 -9.29
CA ILE A 265 -6.70 1.43 -10.03
C ILE A 265 -6.89 1.85 -11.49
N GLY A 266 -8.11 1.72 -12.04
CA GLY A 266 -8.45 2.13 -13.41
C GLY A 266 -8.98 3.57 -13.54
N ARG A 267 -9.19 4.28 -12.42
CA ARG A 267 -9.73 5.65 -12.46
C ARG A 267 -8.69 6.63 -12.99
N GLY A 268 -9.09 7.46 -13.95
CA GLY A 268 -8.27 8.56 -14.46
C GLY A 268 -7.32 8.17 -15.60
N LEU A 269 -7.33 6.91 -16.06
CA LEU A 269 -6.74 6.56 -17.35
C LEU A 269 -7.66 7.11 -18.45
N LYS A 270 -7.19 8.08 -19.23
CA LYS A 270 -7.88 8.44 -20.47
C LYS A 270 -7.94 7.18 -21.33
N ARG A 271 -9.12 6.84 -21.84
CA ARG A 271 -9.24 5.91 -22.97
C ARG A 271 -8.48 6.52 -24.14
N SER A 272 -7.25 6.08 -24.35
CA SER A 272 -6.52 6.31 -25.58
C SER A 272 -6.56 4.99 -26.35
N LEU A 273 -6.82 5.09 -27.66
CA LEU A 273 -7.04 4.03 -28.65
C LEU A 273 -8.52 3.67 -28.91
N ASP A 274 -9.29 4.64 -29.39
CA ASP A 274 -10.10 4.40 -30.60
C ASP A 274 -9.18 4.78 -31.77
N THR A 275 -8.37 3.84 -32.24
CA THR A 275 -7.67 4.00 -33.52
C THR A 275 -8.71 3.84 -34.60
N GLY A 276 -9.13 4.97 -35.17
CA GLY A 276 -9.89 4.99 -36.40
C GLY A 276 -9.20 4.17 -37.47
N THR A 277 -9.82 3.07 -37.86
CA THR A 277 -9.68 2.54 -39.21
C THR A 277 -10.84 3.10 -40.03
N GLY A 278 -10.72 4.38 -40.38
CA GLY A 278 -11.33 4.88 -41.61
C GLY A 278 -10.54 4.29 -42.77
N ALA A 279 -11.09 3.28 -43.41
CA ALA A 279 -10.69 2.89 -44.75
C ALA A 279 -11.76 3.41 -45.71
N GLU A 280 -11.54 4.63 -46.22
CA GLU A 280 -12.11 5.04 -47.48
C GLU A 280 -11.35 4.32 -48.61
N SER A 281 -12.08 3.63 -49.48
CA SER A 281 -11.70 3.56 -50.89
C SER A 281 -12.97 3.58 -51.75
N ALA A 282 -13.03 4.63 -52.57
CA ALA A 282 -14.00 4.99 -53.57
C ALA A 282 -14.50 3.87 -54.49
N THR A 283 -15.73 4.01 -54.99
CA THR A 283 -15.94 4.20 -56.44
C THR A 283 -17.18 5.06 -56.71
N ALA A 284 -16.98 5.98 -57.65
CA ALA A 284 -17.93 6.89 -58.28
C ALA A 284 -19.21 6.20 -58.78
N GLY A 285 -20.29 6.98 -58.83
CA GLY A 285 -21.55 6.56 -59.46
C GLY A 285 -21.51 6.61 -60.99
N ASP A 286 -22.51 5.98 -61.60
CA ASP A 286 -23.23 6.54 -62.73
C ASP A 286 -24.58 5.80 -62.90
N ARG A 287 -25.66 6.58 -63.04
CA ARG A 287 -27.05 6.26 -63.44
C ARG A 287 -28.00 5.56 -62.47
#